data_AF-A0A0V0VF77-F1
#
_entry.id   AF-A0A0V0VF77-F1
#
_cell.length_a   1.000
_cell.length_b   1.000
_cell.length_c   1.000
_cell.angle_alpha   90.00
_cell.angle_beta   90.00
_cell.angle_gamma   90.00
#
_symmetry.space_group_name_H-M   'P 1'
#
loop_
_entity.id
_entity.type
_entity.pdbx_description
1 polymer ?
#
loop_
_entity_poly.entity_id
_entity_poly.type
_entity_poly.pdbx_seq_one_letter_code
_entity_poly.pdbx_strand_id
1 'polypeptide(L)'
;MNRRRFHKDDDDDDSYLRGAKTAMDEQRRRLEKLLQNIEKPAYIPEKPKEWKPEPPPEFVRNVVGSSAGAGSGEYHIYRNIRKKENERLQYIEQQAIKVSYFHFLHVFEFYV
;
A
#
# COMPACT_ATOMS: atom_id res chain seq x y z
N MET A 1 -4.16 -1.64 -14.45
CA MET A 1 -4.32 -3.07 -14.15
C MET A 1 -3.22 -3.50 -13.19
N ASN A 2 -3.48 -3.44 -11.88
CA ASN A 2 -2.58 -4.01 -10.88
C ASN A 2 -2.88 -5.51 -10.78
N ARG A 3 -2.14 -6.33 -11.53
CA ARG A 3 -2.10 -7.77 -11.26
C ARG A 3 -1.27 -7.97 -10.00
N ARG A 4 -1.89 -7.78 -8.84
CA ARG A 4 -1.39 -8.41 -7.62
C ARG A 4 -1.41 -9.90 -7.93
N ARG A 5 -0.24 -10.49 -8.18
CA ARG A 5 -0.12 -11.94 -8.06
C ARG A 5 -0.34 -12.19 -6.58
N PHE A 6 -1.57 -12.57 -6.22
CA PHE A 6 -1.84 -13.13 -4.91
C PHE A 6 -1.00 -14.39 -4.85
N HIS A 7 0.15 -14.30 -4.19
CA HIS A 7 0.83 -15.48 -3.69
C HIS A 7 -0.13 -16.01 -2.63
N LYS A 8 -0.79 -17.14 -2.94
CA LYS A 8 -1.71 -17.77 -2.01
C LYS A 8 -0.83 -18.54 -1.05
N ASP A 9 -0.43 -17.88 0.03
CA ASP A 9 0.27 -18.56 1.11
C ASP A 9 -0.76 -19.45 1.81
N ASP A 10 -0.42 -20.72 2.04
CA ASP A 10 -1.32 -21.76 2.56
C ASP A 10 -1.79 -21.52 4.02
N ASP A 11 -1.39 -20.41 4.65
CA ASP A 11 -1.76 -20.03 6.02
C ASP A 11 -3.14 -19.33 6.14
N ASP A 12 -3.74 -18.90 5.02
CA ASP A 12 -5.04 -18.20 4.95
C ASP A 12 -6.27 -19.14 4.82
N ASP A 13 -6.15 -20.43 5.12
CA ASP A 13 -7.33 -21.28 5.19
C ASP A 13 -8.10 -21.00 6.50
N ASP A 14 -9.04 -20.07 6.44
CA ASP A 14 -10.02 -19.75 7.49
C ASP A 14 -11.02 -20.90 7.74
N SER A 15 -10.75 -22.11 7.24
CA SER A 15 -11.57 -23.31 7.46
C SER A 15 -11.84 -23.60 8.95
N TYR A 16 -10.91 -23.25 9.84
CA TYR A 16 -11.08 -23.40 11.30
C TYR A 16 -12.12 -22.44 11.90
N LEU A 17 -12.48 -21.34 11.22
CA LEU A 17 -13.56 -20.43 11.63
C LEU A 17 -14.95 -20.98 11.26
N ARG A 18 -15.04 -22.08 10.50
CA ARG A 18 -16.30 -22.65 10.02
C ARG A 18 -17.23 -23.06 11.16
N GLY A 19 -18.32 -22.31 11.34
CA GLY A 19 -19.32 -22.58 12.37
C GLY A 19 -19.15 -21.80 13.68
N ALA A 20 -18.26 -20.80 13.71
CA ALA A 20 -18.30 -19.76 14.74
C ALA A 20 -19.57 -18.91 14.54
N LYS A 21 -20.37 -18.75 15.61
CA LYS A 21 -21.64 -18.00 15.54
C LYS A 21 -21.55 -16.65 16.24
N THR A 22 -20.63 -16.51 17.18
CA THR A 22 -20.41 -15.31 17.98
C THR A 22 -18.95 -14.87 17.90
N ALA A 23 -18.69 -13.57 18.08
CA ALA A 23 -17.32 -13.02 18.10
C ALA A 23 -16.40 -13.71 19.13
N MET A 24 -16.97 -14.16 20.25
CA MET A 24 -16.24 -14.93 21.27
C MET A 24 -15.85 -16.32 20.78
N ASP A 25 -16.72 -17.03 20.03
CA ASP A 25 -16.40 -18.33 19.43
C ASP A 25 -15.26 -18.22 18.42
N GLU A 26 -15.25 -17.12 17.64
CA GLU A 26 -14.20 -16.84 16.67
C GLU A 26 -12.84 -16.62 17.35
N GLN A 27 -12.81 -15.84 18.43
CA GLN A 27 -11.61 -15.63 19.25
C GLN A 27 -11.14 -16.94 19.88
N ARG A 28 -12.06 -17.74 20.45
CA ARG A 28 -11.75 -19.04 21.05
C ARG A 28 -11.07 -19.97 20.04
N ARG A 29 -11.61 -20.08 18.82
CA ARG A 29 -11.05 -20.98 17.80
C ARG A 29 -9.70 -20.51 17.25
N ARG A 30 -9.50 -19.19 17.14
CA ARG A 30 -8.17 -18.62 16.85
C ARG A 30 -7.15 -19.00 17.92
N LEU A 31 -7.54 -18.93 19.20
CA LEU A 31 -6.68 -19.35 20.31
C LEU A 31 -6.40 -20.86 20.26
N GLU A 32 -7.41 -21.71 20.02
CA GLU A 32 -7.22 -23.16 19.89
C GLU A 32 -6.21 -23.51 18.78
N LYS A 33 -6.25 -22.83 17.63
CA LYS A 33 -5.26 -23.01 16.54
C LYS A 33 -3.85 -22.60 16.96
N LEU A 34 -3.71 -21.48 17.66
CA LEU A 34 -2.40 -21.00 18.14
C LEU A 34 -1.81 -21.93 19.21
N LEU A 35 -2.64 -22.48 20.08
CA LEU A 35 -2.21 -23.37 21.16
C LEU A 35 -1.81 -24.78 20.67
N GLN A 36 -2.25 -25.20 19.48
CA GLN A 36 -1.82 -26.47 18.89
C GLN A 36 -0.32 -26.50 18.57
N ASN A 37 0.29 -25.35 18.26
CA ASN A 37 1.70 -25.25 17.86
C ASN A 37 2.41 -24.08 18.57
N ILE A 38 2.65 -24.24 19.87
CA ILE A 38 3.23 -23.18 20.74
C ILE A 38 4.66 -22.80 20.32
N GLU A 39 5.41 -23.71 19.69
CA GLU A 39 6.77 -23.44 19.21
C GLU A 39 6.81 -22.53 17.96
N LYS A 40 5.72 -22.45 17.18
CA LYS A 40 5.66 -21.56 16.01
C LYS A 40 5.42 -20.13 16.51
N PRO A 41 6.33 -19.17 16.24
CA PRO A 41 6.10 -17.79 16.64
C PRO A 41 4.84 -17.26 15.95
N ALA A 42 3.97 -16.61 16.72
CA ALA A 42 2.76 -16.00 16.17
C ALA A 42 3.15 -14.87 15.19
N TYR A 43 2.61 -14.94 13.97
CA TYR A 43 2.80 -13.88 12.99
C TYR A 43 1.98 -12.65 13.39
N ILE A 44 2.67 -11.58 13.78
CA ILE A 44 2.06 -10.27 14.02
C ILE A 44 2.24 -9.48 12.73
N PRO A 45 1.16 -9.11 12.03
CA PRO A 45 1.29 -8.36 10.79
C PRO A 45 1.94 -7.00 11.08
N GLU A 46 2.97 -6.67 10.31
CA GLU A 46 3.54 -5.33 10.34
C GLU A 46 2.51 -4.31 9.86
N LYS A 47 2.69 -3.06 10.28
CA LYS A 47 1.80 -1.97 9.83
C LYS A 47 1.78 -1.94 8.30
N PRO A 48 0.59 -1.89 7.67
CA PRO A 48 0.50 -1.86 6.23
C PRO A 48 1.28 -0.66 5.71
N LYS A 49 2.19 -0.91 4.77
CA LYS A 49 3.00 0.14 4.15
C LYS A 49 2.07 1.16 3.49
N GLU A 50 2.20 2.43 3.90
CA GLU A 50 1.48 3.51 3.23
C GLU A 50 1.84 3.54 1.74
N TRP A 51 0.83 3.70 0.89
CA TRP A 51 1.08 3.85 -0.54
C TRP A 51 1.85 5.15 -0.78
N LYS A 52 2.92 5.05 -1.58
CA LYS A 52 3.74 6.18 -1.99
C LYS A 52 4.04 6.10 -3.49
N PRO A 53 4.09 7.23 -4.21
CA PRO A 53 4.52 7.24 -5.60
C PRO A 53 5.94 6.67 -5.70
N GLU A 54 6.19 5.90 -6.75
CA GLU A 54 7.53 5.38 -7.03
C GLU A 54 8.48 6.55 -7.35
N PRO A 55 9.74 6.50 -6.87
CA PRO A 55 10.72 7.51 -7.25
C PRO A 55 10.95 7.47 -8.77
N PRO A 56 11.19 8.63 -9.41
CA PRO A 56 11.51 8.66 -10.82
C PRO A 56 12.80 7.86 -11.10
N PRO A 57 12.90 7.13 -12.22
CA PRO A 57 14.13 6.48 -12.61
C PRO A 57 15.27 7.49 -12.77
N GLU A 58 16.47 7.13 -12.32
CA GLU A 58 17.65 8.00 -12.41
C GLU A 58 18.08 8.25 -13.87
N PHE A 59 18.00 7.21 -14.71
CA PHE A 59 18.36 7.29 -16.12
C PHE A 59 17.27 6.70 -17.02
N VAL A 60 16.85 7.49 -18.00
CA VAL A 60 16.04 7.00 -19.12
C VAL A 60 17.00 6.63 -20.25
N ARG A 61 17.13 5.34 -20.54
CA ARG A 61 18.09 4.85 -21.54
C ARG A 61 17.63 5.04 -22.98
N ASN A 62 16.32 5.19 -23.19
CA ASN A 62 15.69 5.12 -24.51
C ASN A 62 15.18 6.50 -24.96
N VAL A 63 15.98 7.54 -24.76
CA VAL A 63 15.63 8.91 -25.16
C VAL A 63 15.92 9.08 -26.65
N VAL A 64 14.88 9.42 -27.42
CA VAL A 64 15.02 9.78 -28.84
C VAL A 64 15.63 11.18 -28.94
N GLY A 65 16.42 11.45 -29.98
CA GLY A 65 17.10 12.74 -30.15
C GLY A 65 16.14 13.93 -30.12
N SER A 66 16.59 15.10 -29.65
CA SER A 66 15.73 16.28 -29.44
C SER A 66 15.05 16.82 -30.70
N SER A 67 15.59 16.52 -31.87
CA SER A 67 15.02 16.88 -33.18
C SER A 67 14.25 15.73 -33.84
N ALA A 68 14.09 14.58 -33.17
CA ALA A 68 13.29 13.47 -33.68
C ALA A 68 11.80 13.86 -33.69
N GLY A 69 11.10 13.50 -34.77
CA GLY A 69 9.65 13.69 -34.87
C GLY A 69 8.87 12.83 -33.87
N ALA A 70 7.61 13.18 -33.64
CA ALA A 70 6.73 12.41 -32.74
C ALA A 70 6.49 10.99 -33.30
N GLY A 71 7.02 9.98 -32.62
CA GLY A 71 6.76 8.58 -32.92
C GLY A 71 5.40 8.11 -32.41
N SER A 72 4.91 6.97 -32.92
CA SER A 72 3.62 6.39 -32.51
C SER A 72 3.57 5.99 -31.03
N GLY A 73 4.72 5.72 -30.41
CA GLY A 73 4.84 5.39 -28.98
C GLY A 73 4.84 6.60 -28.05
N GLU A 74 5.12 7.81 -28.56
CA GLU A 74 5.33 9.00 -27.75
C GLU A 74 4.07 9.40 -26.98
N TYR A 75 2.89 9.21 -27.59
CA TYR A 75 1.62 9.42 -26.92
C TYR A 75 1.44 8.53 -25.68
N HIS A 76 1.80 7.26 -25.77
CA HIS A 76 1.68 6.32 -24.65
C HIS A 76 2.67 6.65 -23.54
N ILE A 77 3.87 7.09 -23.90
CA ILE A 77 4.90 7.56 -22.95
C ILE A 77 4.35 8.78 -22.18
N TYR A 78 3.89 9.82 -22.89
CA TYR A 78 3.27 11.00 -22.27
C TYR A 78 2.09 10.63 -21.37
N ARG A 79 1.16 9.78 -21.84
CA ARG A 79 -0.01 9.35 -21.07
C ARG A 79 0.39 8.70 -19.74
N ASN A 80 1.40 7.85 -19.76
CA ASN A 80 1.88 7.16 -18.57
C ASN A 80 2.60 8.13 -17.61
N ILE A 81 3.45 9.01 -18.13
CA ILE A 81 4.16 10.03 -17.33
C ILE A 81 3.15 10.98 -16.68
N ARG A 82 2.17 11.48 -17.45
CA ARG A 82 1.13 12.39 -16.94
C ARG A 82 0.32 11.75 -15.82
N LYS A 83 -0.04 10.47 -15.98
CA LYS A 83 -0.75 9.72 -14.93
C LYS A 83 0.09 9.63 -13.65
N LYS A 84 1.35 9.21 -13.77
CA LYS A 84 2.28 9.11 -12.63
C LYS A 84 2.48 10.46 -11.93
N GLU A 85 2.60 11.53 -12.71
CA GLU A 85 2.80 12.87 -12.17
C GLU A 85 1.57 13.39 -11.43
N ASN A 86 0.36 13.18 -11.98
CA ASN A 86 -0.88 13.53 -11.28
C ASN A 86 -1.02 12.76 -9.96
N GLU A 87 -0.72 11.46 -9.95
CA GLU A 87 -0.71 10.63 -8.75
C GLU A 87 0.31 11.13 -7.71
N ARG A 88 1.49 11.58 -8.16
CA ARG A 88 2.52 12.18 -7.30
C ARG A 88 2.05 13.51 -6.70
N LEU A 89 1.45 14.39 -7.49
CA LEU A 89 0.93 15.68 -7.03
C LEU A 89 -0.18 15.50 -5.99
N GLN A 90 -1.13 14.59 -6.25
CA GLN A 90 -2.20 14.26 -5.29
C GLN A 90 -1.64 13.71 -3.97
N TYR A 91 -0.61 12.85 -4.03
CA TYR A 91 0.06 12.35 -2.83
C TYR A 91 0.68 13.48 -2.02
N ILE A 92 1.40 14.39 -2.66
CA ILE A 92 2.07 15.51 -1.99
C ILE A 92 1.05 16.44 -1.33
N GLU A 93 -0.04 16.75 -2.01
CA GLU A 93 -1.12 17.57 -1.47
C GLU A 93 -1.74 16.92 -0.22
N GLN A 94 -2.08 15.63 -0.29
CA GLN A 94 -2.63 14.89 0.85
C GLN A 94 -1.67 14.83 2.04
N GLN A 95 -0.37 14.63 1.80
CA GLN A 95 0.64 14.64 2.86
C GLN A 95 0.79 16.03 3.49
N ALA A 96 0.79 17.09 2.68
CA ALA A 96 0.85 18.46 3.19
C ALA A 96 -0.35 18.78 4.09
N ILE A 97 -1.55 18.37 3.67
CA ILE A 97 -2.78 18.51 4.45
C ILE A 97 -2.69 17.73 5.77
N LYS A 98 -2.26 16.45 5.73
CA LYS A 98 -2.10 15.60 6.93
C LYS A 98 -1.12 16.21 7.93
N VAL A 99 0.03 16.70 7.46
CA VAL A 99 1.05 17.34 8.30
C VAL A 99 0.53 18.65 8.90
N SER A 100 -0.17 19.46 8.12
CA SER A 100 -0.78 20.71 8.60
C SER A 100 -1.81 20.45 9.70
N TYR A 101 -2.73 19.50 9.50
CA TYR A 101 -3.70 19.12 10.53
C TYR A 101 -3.04 18.57 11.79
N PHE A 102 -2.02 17.72 11.64
CA PHE A 102 -1.27 17.18 12.78
C PHE A 102 -0.57 18.29 13.56
N HIS A 103 0.07 19.23 12.86
CA HIS A 103 0.70 20.39 13.49
C HIS A 103 -0.33 21.26 14.21
N PHE A 104 -1.47 21.54 13.57
CA PHE A 104 -2.54 22.33 14.17
C PHE A 104 -3.09 21.69 15.44
N LEU A 105 -3.36 20.37 15.42
CA LEU A 105 -3.84 19.63 16.60
C LEU A 105 -2.80 19.62 17.71
N HIS A 106 -1.53 19.37 17.39
CA HIS A 106 -0.47 19.38 18.38
C HIS A 106 -0.28 20.77 19.00
N VAL A 107 -0.30 21.84 18.20
CA VAL A 107 -0.25 23.20 18.76
C VAL A 107 -1.47 23.49 19.62
N PHE A 108 -2.66 23.04 19.23
CA PHE A 108 -3.88 23.23 20.00
C PHE A 108 -3.86 22.48 21.34
N GLU A 109 -3.41 21.22 21.37
CA GLU A 109 -3.32 20.42 22.61
C GLU A 109 -2.28 20.93 23.61
N PHE A 110 -1.25 21.64 23.14
CA PHE A 110 -0.20 22.19 24.01
C PHE A 110 -0.44 23.66 24.42
N TYR A 111 -1.42 24.34 23.83
CA TYR A 111 -1.72 25.76 24.10
C TYR A 111 -3.03 25.97 24.86
N VAL A 112 -3.69 24.90 25.29
CA VAL A 112 -4.85 24.88 26.22
C VAL A 112 -4.45 24.13 27.48
#